data_AF-A0A2N5VRD2-F1
#
_entry.id   AF-A0A2N5VRD2-F1
#
_cell.length_a   1.000
_cell.length_b   1.000
_cell.length_c   1.000
_cell.angle_alpha   90.00
_cell.angle_beta   90.00
_cell.angle_gamma   90.00
#
_symmetry.space_group_name_H-M   'P 1'
#
loop_
_entity.id
_entity.type
_entity.pdbx_description
1 polymer ?
#
loop_
_entity_poly.entity_id
_entity_poly.type
_entity_poly.pdbx_seq_one_letter_code
_entity_poly.pdbx_strand_id
1 'polypeptide(L)'
;MAEIGQWLVGQSRPHHPASPPSSIAGKIEHTLGKYLEFVQVSPHKRKEVLHTLLTNDIDSQKMFWFLSVESLAALGLNIGVITKLRSNVVKYQAPLATRH
;
A
#
# COMPACT_ATOMS: atom_id res chain seq x y z
N MET A 1 -18.93 -39.98 39.16
CA MET A 1 -18.24 -39.48 40.38
C MET A 1 -16.75 -39.51 40.11
N ALA A 2 -16.07 -38.36 40.23
CA ALA A 2 -14.62 -38.05 40.17
C ALA A 2 -13.89 -38.42 38.84
N GLU A 3 -13.32 -37.50 38.04
CA GLU A 3 -12.19 -36.54 38.26
C GLU A 3 -10.94 -37.31 38.74
N ILE A 4 -9.71 -37.21 38.22
CA ILE A 4 -8.81 -36.04 38.06
C ILE A 4 -7.62 -36.46 37.15
N GLY A 5 -6.96 -35.54 36.43
CA GLY A 5 -5.53 -35.68 36.12
C GLY A 5 -5.03 -35.06 34.81
N GLN A 6 -4.37 -33.91 34.93
CA GLN A 6 -3.87 -33.06 33.84
C GLN A 6 -2.51 -33.50 33.25
N TRP A 7 -2.36 -33.29 31.94
CA TRP A 7 -1.26 -32.63 31.19
C TRP A 7 0.21 -32.96 31.50
N LEU A 8 1.00 -33.33 30.46
CA LEU A 8 1.94 -32.46 29.72
C LEU A 8 2.98 -33.27 28.87
N VAL A 9 3.44 -32.60 27.80
CA VAL A 9 4.63 -32.85 26.95
C VAL A 9 4.47 -33.94 25.88
N GLY A 10 4.66 -33.69 24.58
CA GLY A 10 5.05 -32.48 23.87
C GLY A 10 5.08 -32.78 22.37
N GLN A 11 4.36 -31.99 21.58
CA GLN A 11 4.47 -31.99 20.12
C GLN A 11 4.81 -30.58 19.67
N SER A 12 6.09 -30.35 19.35
CA SER A 12 6.57 -29.12 18.74
C SER A 12 6.79 -29.37 17.24
N ARG A 13 5.68 -29.45 16.48
CA ARG A 13 5.69 -29.19 15.04
C ARG A 13 5.15 -27.78 14.89
N PRO A 14 5.89 -26.81 14.34
CA PRO A 14 5.33 -25.49 14.10
C PRO A 14 4.29 -25.62 12.98
N HIS A 15 3.04 -25.81 13.39
CA HIS A 15 1.89 -25.43 12.58
C HIS A 15 2.03 -23.93 12.35
N HIS A 16 2.58 -23.54 11.20
CA HIS A 16 2.30 -22.22 10.66
C HIS A 16 0.81 -22.19 10.34
N PRO A 17 -0.02 -21.40 11.04
CA PRO A 17 -1.34 -21.11 10.52
C PRO A 17 -1.14 -20.44 9.16
N ALA A 18 -1.76 -20.99 8.12
CA ALA A 18 -1.90 -20.29 6.86
C ALA A 18 -2.70 -19.01 7.14
N SER A 19 -2.00 -17.89 7.29
CA SER A 19 -2.62 -16.58 7.38
C SER A 19 -3.49 -16.38 6.12
N PRO A 20 -4.71 -15.83 6.25
CA PRO A 20 -5.51 -15.48 5.09
C PRO A 20 -4.73 -14.51 4.19
N PRO A 21 -4.92 -14.56 2.85
CA PRO A 21 -4.29 -13.61 1.95
C PRO A 21 -4.65 -12.20 2.41
N SER A 22 -3.60 -11.41 2.59
CA SER A 22 -3.55 -10.31 3.54
C SER A 22 -4.48 -9.15 3.19
N SER A 23 -5.25 -8.69 4.19
CA SER A 23 -5.98 -7.40 4.22
C SER A 23 -5.09 -6.18 3.90
N ILE A 24 -3.77 -6.36 3.89
CA ILE A 24 -2.77 -5.36 3.53
C ILE A 24 -2.92 -4.90 2.06
N ALA A 25 -3.21 -5.79 1.11
CA ALA A 25 -3.33 -5.41 -0.31
C ALA A 25 -4.50 -4.43 -0.53
N GLY A 26 -5.67 -4.73 0.04
CA GLY A 26 -6.82 -3.81 -0.03
C GLY A 26 -6.59 -2.49 0.71
N LYS A 27 -5.82 -2.50 1.81
CA LYS A 27 -5.42 -1.28 2.53
C LYS A 27 -4.50 -0.41 1.68
N ILE A 28 -3.51 -1.00 1.02
CA ILE A 28 -2.58 -0.32 0.11
C ILE A 28 -3.35 0.31 -1.05
N GLU A 29 -4.18 -0.48 -1.74
CA GLU A 29 -5.02 0.00 -2.84
C GLU A 29 -5.87 1.20 -2.43
N HIS A 30 -6.50 1.13 -1.25
CA HIS A 30 -7.32 2.20 -0.73
C HIS A 30 -6.50 3.45 -0.37
N THR A 31 -5.33 3.30 0.27
CA THR A 31 -4.47 4.44 0.63
C THR A 31 -3.88 5.11 -0.61
N LEU A 32 -3.32 4.34 -1.54
CA LEU A 32 -2.76 4.88 -2.77
C LEU A 32 -3.87 5.43 -3.69
N GLY A 33 -5.03 4.79 -3.73
CA GLY A 33 -6.22 5.30 -4.41
C GLY A 33 -6.68 6.67 -3.89
N LYS A 34 -6.71 6.86 -2.57
CA LYS A 34 -7.00 8.17 -1.94
C LYS A 34 -5.96 9.22 -2.28
N TYR A 35 -4.69 8.82 -2.39
CA TYR A 35 -3.64 9.72 -2.82
C TYR A 35 -3.82 10.17 -4.29
N LEU A 36 -4.15 9.24 -5.19
CA LEU A 36 -4.43 9.56 -6.60
C LEU A 36 -5.64 10.49 -6.76
N GLU A 37 -6.63 10.33 -5.89
CA GLU A 37 -7.77 11.26 -5.80
C GLU A 37 -7.33 12.65 -5.32
N PHE A 38 -6.53 12.73 -4.25
CA PHE A 38 -6.01 13.99 -3.72
C PHE A 38 -5.22 14.78 -4.76
N VAL A 39 -4.38 14.13 -5.56
CA VAL A 39 -3.60 14.79 -6.63
C VAL A 39 -4.41 15.01 -7.90
N GLN A 40 -5.72 14.74 -7.88
CA GLN A 40 -6.65 14.95 -8.98
C GLN A 40 -6.24 14.19 -10.25
N VAL A 41 -5.91 12.90 -10.12
CA VAL A 41 -5.95 11.98 -11.27
C VAL A 41 -7.41 11.77 -11.64
N SER A 42 -7.72 11.95 -12.94
CA SER A 42 -9.08 11.82 -13.43
C SER A 42 -9.64 10.43 -13.10
N PRO A 43 -10.94 10.32 -12.75
CA PRO A 43 -11.54 9.05 -12.35
C PRO A 43 -11.33 7.93 -13.38
N HIS A 44 -11.42 8.25 -14.67
CA HIS A 44 -11.25 7.30 -15.76
C HIS A 44 -9.81 6.76 -15.90
N LYS A 45 -8.78 7.50 -15.46
CA LYS A 45 -7.37 7.05 -15.49
C LYS A 45 -6.89 6.48 -14.17
N ARG A 46 -7.60 6.75 -13.07
CA ARG A 46 -7.15 6.41 -11.72
C ARG A 46 -6.89 4.91 -11.55
N LYS A 47 -7.75 4.07 -12.11
CA LYS A 47 -7.60 2.60 -12.05
C LYS A 47 -6.36 2.12 -12.80
N GLU A 48 -6.11 2.65 -13.98
CA GLU A 48 -4.93 2.33 -14.81
C GLU A 48 -3.63 2.76 -14.12
N VAL A 49 -3.59 3.98 -13.60
CA VAL A 49 -2.44 4.50 -12.86
C VAL A 49 -2.21 3.68 -11.58
N LEU A 50 -3.26 3.39 -10.82
CA LEU A 50 -3.15 2.57 -9.60
C LEU A 50 -2.61 1.17 -9.91
N HIS A 51 -3.18 0.51 -10.93
CA HIS A 51 -2.72 -0.80 -11.36
C HIS A 51 -1.23 -0.77 -11.75
N THR A 52 -0.83 0.19 -12.58
CA THR A 52 0.56 0.36 -13.02
C THR A 52 1.52 0.55 -11.85
N LEU A 53 1.13 1.34 -10.84
CA LEU A 53 1.95 1.56 -9.65
C LEU A 53 2.12 0.27 -8.85
N LEU A 54 1.03 -0.44 -8.58
CA LEU A 54 1.05 -1.66 -7.77
C LEU A 54 1.75 -2.83 -8.46
N THR A 55 1.63 -2.97 -9.78
CA THR A 55 2.36 -4.01 -10.53
C THR A 55 3.87 -3.75 -10.61
N ASN A 56 4.31 -2.54 -10.26
CA ASN A 56 5.72 -2.15 -10.19
C ASN A 56 6.20 -1.95 -8.74
N ASP A 57 5.50 -2.57 -7.77
CA ASP A 57 5.81 -2.50 -6.34
C ASP A 57 5.85 -1.07 -5.76
N ILE A 58 5.14 -0.14 -6.40
CA ILE A 58 4.95 1.23 -5.89
C ILE A 58 3.65 1.26 -5.08
N ASP A 59 3.76 0.89 -3.81
CA ASP A 59 2.63 0.72 -2.89
C ASP A 59 2.40 1.92 -1.95
N SER A 60 3.33 2.89 -1.96
CA SER A 60 3.29 4.03 -1.05
C SER A 60 3.51 5.36 -1.76
N GLN A 61 2.69 6.37 -1.40
CA GLN A 61 2.87 7.75 -1.84
C GLN A 61 4.22 8.35 -1.44
N LYS A 62 4.88 7.80 -0.41
CA LYS A 62 6.22 8.24 0.02
C LYS A 62 7.27 7.93 -1.05
N MET A 63 7.09 6.88 -1.84
CA MET A 63 8.07 6.45 -2.85
C MET A 63 8.27 7.49 -3.95
N PHE A 64 7.26 8.34 -4.23
CA PHE A 64 7.37 9.40 -5.22
C PHE A 64 8.42 10.48 -4.90
N TRP A 65 8.91 10.55 -3.65
CA TRP A 65 10.08 11.36 -3.31
C TRP A 65 11.37 10.82 -3.96
N PHE A 66 11.52 9.51 -3.97
CA PHE A 66 12.75 8.83 -4.39
C PHE A 66 12.74 8.44 -5.87
N LEU A 67 11.55 8.21 -6.44
CA LEU A 67 11.40 7.89 -7.84
C LEU A 67 11.64 9.12 -8.72
N SER A 68 12.50 8.96 -9.73
CA SER A 68 12.77 10.00 -10.71
C SER A 68 11.61 10.17 -11.68
N VAL A 69 11.55 11.32 -12.36
CA VAL A 69 10.57 11.53 -13.44
C VAL A 69 10.75 10.49 -14.55
N GLU A 70 12.00 10.18 -14.90
CA GLU A 70 12.35 9.21 -15.94
C GLU A 70 11.90 7.80 -15.55
N SER A 71 12.15 7.37 -14.30
CA SER A 71 11.70 6.07 -13.79
C SER A 71 10.19 5.93 -13.86
N LEU A 72 9.44 6.99 -13.53
CA LEU A 72 7.97 6.96 -13.62
C LEU A 72 7.46 7.05 -15.07
N ALA A 73 8.17 7.76 -15.94
CA ALA A 73 7.86 7.83 -17.36
C ALA A 73 8.09 6.49 -18.08
N ALA A 74 9.12 5.74 -17.67
CA ALA A 74 9.39 4.38 -18.17
C ALA A 74 8.24 3.40 -17.85
N LEU A 75 7.40 3.70 -16.86
CA LEU A 75 6.17 2.94 -16.56
C LEU A 75 4.98 3.33 -17.44
N GLY A 76 5.16 4.24 -18.41
CA GLY A 76 4.08 4.74 -19.26
C GLY A 76 3.21 5.81 -18.61
N LEU A 77 3.60 6.36 -17.44
CA LEU A 77 2.84 7.41 -16.79
C LEU A 77 2.99 8.75 -17.54
N ASN A 78 1.88 9.46 -17.70
CA ASN A 78 1.88 10.78 -18.32
C ASN A 78 2.65 11.80 -17.46
N ILE A 79 3.44 12.68 -18.09
CA ILE A 79 4.25 13.70 -17.41
C ILE A 79 3.47 14.60 -16.46
N GLY A 80 2.21 14.93 -16.78
CA GLY A 80 1.33 15.71 -15.92
C GLY A 80 0.92 14.96 -14.66
N VAL A 81 0.67 13.64 -14.77
CA VAL A 81 0.43 12.76 -13.62
C VAL A 81 1.69 12.65 -12.77
N ILE A 82 2.85 12.41 -13.38
CA ILE A 82 4.14 12.32 -12.67
C ILE A 82 4.42 13.58 -11.86
N THR A 83 4.26 14.75 -12.49
CA THR A 83 4.45 16.05 -11.82
C THR A 83 3.51 16.21 -10.64
N LYS A 84 2.24 15.83 -10.79
CA LYS A 84 1.25 15.88 -9.72
C LYS A 84 1.60 14.94 -8.56
N LEU A 85 2.04 13.72 -8.84
CA LEU A 85 2.46 12.75 -7.82
C LEU A 85 3.64 13.31 -7.02
N ARG A 86 4.73 13.73 -7.67
CA ARG A 86 5.93 14.17 -6.92
C ARG A 86 5.70 15.46 -6.13
N SER A 87 5.03 16.45 -6.72
CA SER A 87 4.86 17.78 -6.09
C SER A 87 3.85 17.82 -4.93
N ASN A 88 3.05 16.76 -4.74
CA ASN A 88 1.99 16.74 -3.73
C ASN A 88 2.28 15.79 -2.56
N VAL A 89 3.41 15.07 -2.54
CA VAL A 89 3.72 14.13 -1.45
C VAL A 89 3.73 14.83 -0.09
N VAL A 90 4.41 15.98 0.01
CA VAL A 90 4.49 16.77 1.26
C VAL A 90 3.13 17.27 1.69
N LYS A 91 2.36 17.83 0.74
CA LYS A 91 1.03 18.39 1.00
C LYS A 91 0.07 17.34 1.52
N TYR A 92 0.16 16.11 1.02
CA TYR A 92 -0.64 15.00 1.50
C TYR A 92 -0.22 14.50 2.88
N GLN A 93 1.08 14.55 3.20
CA GLN A 93 1.60 14.11 4.49
C GLN A 93 1.38 15.11 5.62
N ALA A 94 1.39 16.42 5.34
CA ALA A 94 1.32 17.45 6.39
C ALA A 94 0.10 17.30 7.32
N PRO A 95 -1.14 17.09 6.83
CA PRO A 95 -2.30 16.87 7.70
C PRO A 95 -2.32 15.51 8.43
N LEU A 96 -1.55 14.54 7.94
CA LEU A 96 -1.44 13.21 8.55
C LEU A 96 -0.44 13.19 9.71
N ALA A 97 0.55 14.08 9.70
CA ALA A 97 1.57 14.20 10.74
C ALA A 97 1.04 14.86 12.03
N THR A 98 0.02 15.71 11.94
CA THR A 98 -0.54 16.46 13.08
C THR A 98 -1.59 15.68 13.87
N ARG A 99 -1.96 14.46 13.45
CA ARG A 99 -2.87 13.58 14.18
C ARG A 99 -2.08 12.58 15.02
N HIS A 100 -1.49 13.06 16.11
CA HIS A 100 -0.85 12.25 17.15
C HIS A 100 -1.27 12.74 18.53
#